data_AF-A0AAJ0D5J7-F1
#
_entry.id   AF-A0AAJ0D5J7-F1
#
_cell.length_a   1.000
_cell.length_b   1.000
_cell.length_c   1.000
_cell.angle_alpha   90.00
_cell.angle_beta   90.00
_cell.angle_gamma   90.00
#
_symmetry.space_group_name_H-M   'P 1'
#
loop_
_entity.id
_entity.type
_entity.pdbx_description
1 polymer ?
#
loop_
_entity_poly.entity_id
_entity_poly.type
_entity_poly.pdbx_seq_one_letter_code
_entity_poly.pdbx_strand_id
1 'polypeptide(L)'
;MSHQRMSLSPTADNTNSTVAAARVIWHFSQVWFAEFPERSPDKRINIWGNSFGGLWCTATAAHFVAQNNKVAAGQIEGIELPLDTVGFTNGFIDALYQAEWYPEFAYNNTYGLEVIQHDVYKAAHHNFTKAGGCRDLIKHCRALGERVGPENHNTNSHANEACVEAYGYCFTYVSGAYDILSNRSDFDMAHLKPDPGPPLSNAIGYFNSGPVQEDLGVPVNFTGVSQVITMNFAATGDTVPFAGLEAMQTILDAGVKVALVYGDRDYRTPWTSAEKISLAFDWSGADDFRNAGYEFVHTNASYNGGVVRQYGNFSFTRMFQAGHGAASYQPETVIKIFNRVIANLDVATRTVAINSSSEYTSSGPSSSFYMIDEKLPPPPPVQCYVWNSNNIADRCTDEQYAALADGTAVVKDLYVVKPEGVYPGVGGA
;
A
#
# COMPACT_ATOMS: atom_id res chain seq x y z
N MET A 1 3.98 41.12 17.71
CA MET A 1 3.63 39.71 17.45
C MET A 1 4.93 38.94 17.37
N SER A 2 5.20 38.11 18.38
CA SER A 2 6.44 37.36 18.52
C SER A 2 6.43 36.21 17.53
N HIS A 3 7.30 36.24 16.52
CA HIS A 3 7.56 35.07 15.68
C HIS A 3 8.34 34.06 16.52
N GLN A 4 7.62 33.12 17.14
CA GLN A 4 8.22 31.97 17.78
C GLN A 4 8.77 31.06 16.67
N ARG A 5 10.05 31.24 16.34
CA ARG A 5 10.80 30.25 15.56
C ARG A 5 10.82 28.97 16.39
N MET A 6 10.00 27.98 16.03
CA MET A 6 10.29 26.59 16.40
C MET A 6 11.65 26.25 15.79
N SER A 7 12.69 26.17 16.62
CA SER A 7 13.97 25.65 16.19
C SER A 7 13.83 24.15 15.98
N LEU A 8 13.60 23.73 14.74
CA LEU A 8 13.98 22.40 14.32
C LEU A 8 15.51 22.38 14.30
N SER A 9 16.11 21.69 15.28
CA SER A 9 17.56 21.46 15.32
C SER A 9 17.99 20.76 14.03
N PRO A 10 19.00 21.27 13.29
CA PRO A 10 19.55 20.60 12.12
C PRO A 10 20.58 19.57 12.56
N THR A 11 20.10 18.48 13.13
CA THR A 11 20.80 17.18 13.07
C THR A 11 19.94 16.32 12.17
N ALA A 12 20.53 15.66 11.17
CA ALA A 12 19.81 14.79 10.23
C ALA A 12 19.18 13.60 10.97
N ASP A 13 18.03 13.82 11.59
CA ASP A 13 17.22 12.83 12.29
C ASP A 13 16.23 12.26 11.28
N ASN A 14 16.77 11.52 10.31
CA ASN A 14 15.97 10.91 9.26
C ASN A 14 14.94 10.00 9.92
N THR A 15 13.64 10.25 9.67
CA THR A 15 12.56 9.39 10.14
C THR A 15 12.82 7.95 9.71
N ASN A 16 12.81 7.02 10.66
CA ASN A 16 13.17 5.61 10.46
C ASN A 16 12.05 4.64 10.86
N SER A 17 10.86 5.16 11.17
CA SER A 17 9.68 4.36 11.49
C SER A 17 8.38 5.05 11.07
N THR A 18 7.36 4.24 10.82
CA THR A 18 6.01 4.66 10.46
C THR A 18 5.38 5.54 11.54
N VAL A 19 5.58 5.20 12.82
CA VAL A 19 5.02 5.99 13.94
C VAL A 19 5.72 7.35 14.06
N ALA A 20 7.03 7.42 13.83
CA ALA A 20 7.73 8.70 13.80
C ALA A 20 7.24 9.58 12.62
N ALA A 21 6.98 8.99 11.45
CA ALA A 21 6.42 9.71 10.31
C ALA A 21 5.03 10.28 10.61
N ALA A 22 4.17 9.52 11.29
CA ALA A 22 2.84 9.98 11.71
C ALA A 22 2.88 11.23 12.59
N ARG A 23 3.86 11.32 13.53
CA ARG A 23 4.06 12.51 14.37
C ARG A 23 4.47 13.74 13.56
N VAL A 24 5.39 13.57 12.61
CA VAL A 24 5.81 14.65 11.71
C VAL A 24 4.63 15.16 10.88
N ILE A 25 3.80 14.25 10.37
CA ILE A 25 2.59 14.59 9.59
C ILE A 25 1.57 15.35 10.46
N TRP A 26 1.41 14.98 11.74
CA TRP A 26 0.55 15.72 12.68
C TRP A 26 1.03 17.16 12.85
N HIS A 27 2.31 17.37 13.18
CA HIS A 27 2.86 18.72 13.37
C HIS A 27 2.78 19.56 12.09
N PHE A 28 3.09 18.95 10.92
CA PHE A 28 2.91 19.61 9.63
C PHE A 28 1.45 20.04 9.44
N SER A 29 0.49 19.16 9.74
CA SER A 29 -0.93 19.42 9.53
C SER A 29 -1.46 20.50 10.48
N GLN A 30 -1.02 20.52 11.74
CA GLN A 30 -1.34 21.58 12.70
C GLN A 30 -0.96 22.96 12.15
N VAL A 31 0.24 23.09 11.56
CA VAL A 31 0.69 24.34 10.95
C VAL A 31 -0.06 24.62 9.65
N TRP A 32 -0.11 23.66 8.73
CA TRP A 32 -0.69 23.85 7.41
C TRP A 32 -2.17 24.27 7.47
N PHE A 33 -2.98 23.59 8.27
CA PHE A 33 -4.41 23.91 8.36
C PHE A 33 -4.69 25.16 9.20
N ALA A 34 -3.78 25.55 10.10
CA ALA A 34 -3.88 26.81 10.84
C ALA A 34 -3.51 28.03 9.97
N GLU A 35 -2.47 27.91 9.14
CA GLU A 35 -1.95 29.02 8.33
C GLU A 35 -2.68 29.20 6.99
N PHE A 36 -3.30 28.13 6.46
CA PHE A 36 -4.02 28.15 5.18
C PHE A 36 -5.51 27.75 5.30
N PRO A 37 -6.28 28.32 6.24
CA PRO A 37 -7.67 27.93 6.46
C PRO A 37 -8.58 28.24 5.27
N GLU A 38 -8.20 29.14 4.37
CA GLU A 38 -8.98 29.50 3.17
C GLU A 38 -8.90 28.47 2.04
N ARG A 39 -7.95 27.50 2.10
CA ARG A 39 -7.70 26.56 1.01
C ARG A 39 -8.79 25.50 0.80
N SER A 40 -9.63 25.26 1.81
CA SER A 40 -10.77 24.36 1.67
C SER A 40 -11.97 24.82 2.51
N PRO A 41 -13.17 24.95 1.91
CA PRO A 41 -14.40 25.20 2.67
C PRO A 41 -14.82 23.99 3.50
N ASP A 42 -14.53 22.77 3.01
CA ASP A 42 -14.72 21.54 3.78
C ASP A 42 -13.45 21.26 4.61
N LYS A 43 -13.59 21.16 5.92
CA LYS A 43 -12.47 20.94 6.84
C LYS A 43 -12.10 19.49 7.01
N ARG A 44 -12.95 18.58 6.53
CA ARG A 44 -12.75 17.13 6.64
C ARG A 44 -11.46 16.71 5.94
N ILE A 45 -10.69 15.87 6.61
CA ILE A 45 -9.41 15.37 6.13
C ILE A 45 -9.57 13.92 5.70
N ASN A 46 -9.14 13.63 4.48
CA ASN A 46 -9.12 12.29 3.91
C ASN A 46 -7.66 11.87 3.71
N ILE A 47 -7.24 10.77 4.32
CA ILE A 47 -5.88 10.24 4.20
C ILE A 47 -5.91 9.06 3.25
N TRP A 48 -5.21 9.17 2.11
CA TRP A 48 -5.15 8.13 1.10
C TRP A 48 -3.72 7.76 0.73
N GLY A 49 -3.48 6.48 0.48
CA GLY A 49 -2.16 5.96 0.12
C GLY A 49 -2.21 4.74 -0.80
N ASN A 50 -1.03 4.22 -1.12
CA ASN A 50 -0.85 2.97 -1.85
C ASN A 50 0.32 2.18 -1.27
N SER A 51 0.32 0.84 -1.34
CA SER A 51 1.47 0.02 -0.91
C SER A 51 1.78 0.16 0.58
N PHE A 52 3.03 0.51 0.91
CA PHE A 52 3.46 0.93 2.24
C PHE A 52 2.61 2.09 2.82
N GLY A 53 1.92 2.83 1.95
CA GLY A 53 0.89 3.79 2.34
C GLY A 53 -0.21 3.19 3.21
N GLY A 54 -0.47 1.86 3.17
CA GLY A 54 -1.34 1.22 4.16
C GLY A 54 -0.86 1.42 5.60
N LEU A 55 0.44 1.23 5.86
CA LEU A 55 1.05 1.43 7.18
C LEU A 55 1.04 2.91 7.55
N TRP A 56 1.50 3.78 6.64
CA TRP A 56 1.56 5.21 6.88
C TRP A 56 0.18 5.81 7.13
N CYS A 57 -0.80 5.54 6.26
CA CYS A 57 -2.16 6.07 6.41
C CYS A 57 -2.82 5.57 7.70
N THR A 58 -2.67 4.28 8.03
CA THR A 58 -3.19 3.71 9.28
C THR A 58 -2.56 4.37 10.50
N ALA A 59 -1.23 4.46 10.55
CA ALA A 59 -0.52 5.06 11.68
C ALA A 59 -0.82 6.55 11.82
N THR A 60 -0.82 7.31 10.72
CA THR A 60 -1.18 8.72 10.72
C THR A 60 -2.59 8.92 11.24
N ALA A 61 -3.57 8.16 10.74
CA ALA A 61 -4.95 8.31 11.17
C ALA A 61 -5.16 7.94 12.64
N ALA A 62 -4.61 6.82 13.10
CA ALA A 62 -4.68 6.42 14.50
C ALA A 62 -4.00 7.45 15.42
N HIS A 63 -2.86 8.01 15.00
CA HIS A 63 -2.19 9.09 15.72
C HIS A 63 -3.06 10.35 15.78
N PHE A 64 -3.67 10.77 14.68
CA PHE A 64 -4.55 11.94 14.63
C PHE A 64 -5.79 11.77 15.51
N VAL A 65 -6.43 10.58 15.51
CA VAL A 65 -7.53 10.27 16.45
C VAL A 65 -7.07 10.46 17.89
N ALA A 66 -5.91 9.89 18.26
CA ALA A 66 -5.37 10.02 19.61
C ALA A 66 -5.05 11.47 19.98
N GLN A 67 -4.45 12.24 19.08
CA GLN A 67 -4.10 13.64 19.33
C GLN A 67 -5.33 14.55 19.39
N ASN A 68 -6.33 14.35 18.53
CA ASN A 68 -7.61 15.07 18.62
C ASN A 68 -8.29 14.83 19.97
N ASN A 69 -8.30 13.59 20.48
CA ASN A 69 -8.87 13.30 21.80
C ASN A 69 -8.13 14.06 22.92
N LYS A 70 -6.80 14.21 22.82
CA LYS A 70 -6.00 15.00 23.77
C LYS A 70 -6.28 16.50 23.65
N VAL A 71 -6.44 17.03 22.43
CA VAL A 71 -6.84 18.42 22.19
C VAL A 71 -8.23 18.69 22.79
N ALA A 72 -9.22 17.85 22.49
CA ALA A 72 -10.58 17.96 23.00
C ALA A 72 -10.64 17.89 24.54
N ALA A 73 -9.77 17.07 25.15
CA ALA A 73 -9.62 16.97 26.60
C ALA A 73 -8.79 18.11 27.23
N GLY A 74 -8.26 19.05 26.45
CA GLY A 74 -7.40 20.14 26.91
C GLY A 74 -6.05 19.68 27.45
N GLN A 75 -5.59 18.47 27.10
CA GLN A 75 -4.31 17.91 27.55
C GLN A 75 -3.12 18.44 26.74
N ILE A 76 -3.35 18.84 25.49
CA ILE A 76 -2.35 19.45 24.60
C ILE A 76 -2.99 20.64 23.87
N GLU A 77 -2.16 21.61 23.49
CA GLU A 77 -2.57 22.69 22.59
C GLU A 77 -2.56 22.22 21.14
N GLY A 78 -3.59 22.61 20.38
CA GLY A 78 -3.71 22.30 18.97
C GLY A 78 -5.10 22.60 18.43
N ILE A 79 -5.27 22.48 17.11
CA ILE A 79 -6.58 22.44 16.47
C ILE A 79 -7.01 20.99 16.28
N GLU A 80 -8.30 20.72 16.46
CA GLU A 80 -8.86 19.44 16.06
C GLU A 80 -8.80 19.31 14.53
N LEU A 81 -8.28 18.19 14.05
CA LEU A 81 -8.16 17.85 12.64
C LEU A 81 -9.23 16.82 12.28
N PRO A 82 -10.40 17.22 11.73
CA PRO A 82 -11.54 16.32 11.60
C PRO A 82 -11.29 15.28 10.50
N LEU A 83 -10.78 14.11 10.91
CA LEU A 83 -10.60 12.97 10.03
C LEU A 83 -11.95 12.42 9.59
N ASP A 84 -12.11 12.25 8.28
CA ASP A 84 -13.34 11.75 7.67
C ASP A 84 -13.13 10.36 7.06
N THR A 85 -12.05 10.17 6.31
CA THR A 85 -11.76 8.90 5.64
C THR A 85 -10.28 8.53 5.72
N VAL A 86 -10.02 7.25 5.95
CA VAL A 86 -8.75 6.58 5.65
C VAL A 86 -8.99 5.58 4.54
N GLY A 87 -8.26 5.72 3.43
CA GLY A 87 -8.37 4.77 2.33
C GLY A 87 -7.01 4.42 1.77
N PHE A 88 -6.91 3.30 1.09
CA PHE A 88 -5.72 3.02 0.29
C PHE A 88 -5.98 1.97 -0.75
N THR A 89 -5.19 2.05 -1.81
CA THR A 89 -5.09 0.99 -2.81
C THR A 89 -3.94 0.05 -2.46
N ASN A 90 -4.14 -1.26 -2.55
CA ASN A 90 -3.07 -2.25 -2.42
C ASN A 90 -2.17 -1.97 -1.20
N GLY A 91 -2.80 -1.78 -0.03
CA GLY A 91 -2.11 -1.36 1.20
C GLY A 91 -1.54 -2.55 1.98
N PHE A 92 -0.39 -2.36 2.64
CA PHE A 92 0.05 -3.25 3.70
C PHE A 92 -0.36 -2.66 5.06
N ILE A 93 -1.00 -3.42 5.92
CA ILE A 93 -1.59 -2.97 7.19
C ILE A 93 -0.91 -3.66 8.37
N ASP A 94 -0.79 -4.98 8.33
CA ASP A 94 -0.29 -5.76 9.47
C ASP A 94 0.42 -7.05 9.02
N ALA A 95 1.70 -7.16 9.35
CA ALA A 95 2.52 -8.31 8.99
C ALA A 95 2.06 -9.63 9.59
N LEU A 96 1.54 -9.63 10.83
CA LEU A 96 1.13 -10.86 11.49
C LEU A 96 -0.04 -11.54 10.78
N TYR A 97 -0.95 -10.73 10.22
CA TYR A 97 -2.15 -11.22 9.56
C TYR A 97 -1.95 -11.41 8.06
N GLN A 98 -1.24 -10.50 7.38
CA GLN A 98 -1.10 -10.58 5.94
C GLN A 98 0.00 -11.55 5.49
N ALA A 99 1.06 -11.74 6.28
CA ALA A 99 2.18 -12.58 5.86
C ALA A 99 1.78 -14.05 5.62
N GLU A 100 0.76 -14.54 6.33
CA GLU A 100 0.21 -15.90 6.19
C GLU A 100 -0.29 -16.20 4.77
N TRP A 101 -0.74 -15.18 4.04
CA TRP A 101 -1.47 -15.35 2.79
C TRP A 101 -0.61 -15.20 1.53
N TYR A 102 0.69 -14.85 1.67
CA TYR A 102 1.60 -14.84 0.53
C TYR A 102 1.75 -16.21 -0.14
N PRO A 103 2.00 -17.32 0.60
CA PRO A 103 2.11 -18.64 -0.03
C PRO A 103 0.82 -19.05 -0.73
N GLU A 104 -0.33 -18.79 -0.09
CA GLU A 104 -1.63 -19.13 -0.66
C GLU A 104 -1.87 -18.38 -1.97
N PHE A 105 -1.63 -17.07 -2.02
CA PHE A 105 -1.85 -16.32 -3.26
C PHE A 105 -0.86 -16.68 -4.39
N ALA A 106 0.39 -17.03 -4.05
CA ALA A 106 1.38 -17.46 -5.04
C ALA A 106 1.03 -18.81 -5.70
N TYR A 107 0.29 -19.67 -5.01
CA TYR A 107 -0.04 -21.02 -5.48
C TYR A 107 -1.50 -21.16 -5.92
N ASN A 108 -2.42 -20.58 -5.15
CA ASN A 108 -3.87 -20.69 -5.29
C ASN A 108 -4.52 -19.29 -5.38
N ASN A 109 -4.57 -18.74 -6.59
CA ASN A 109 -5.23 -17.48 -6.91
C ASN A 109 -6.36 -17.68 -7.91
N THR A 110 -7.11 -16.61 -8.14
CA THR A 110 -8.32 -16.57 -8.97
C THR A 110 -8.06 -16.71 -10.46
N TYR A 111 -6.80 -16.71 -10.87
CA TYR A 111 -6.35 -16.91 -12.24
C TYR A 111 -5.92 -18.35 -12.54
N GLY A 112 -5.94 -19.24 -11.54
CA GLY A 112 -5.45 -20.61 -11.69
C GLY A 112 -3.96 -20.69 -12.02
N LEU A 113 -3.18 -19.64 -11.67
CA LEU A 113 -1.75 -19.56 -11.94
C LEU A 113 -0.96 -20.03 -10.73
N GLU A 114 -0.31 -21.18 -10.83
CA GLU A 114 0.69 -21.62 -9.84
C GLU A 114 2.03 -20.93 -10.14
N VAL A 115 2.33 -19.83 -9.45
CA VAL A 115 3.59 -19.07 -9.65
C VAL A 115 4.78 -19.79 -9.02
N ILE A 116 4.55 -20.42 -7.88
CA ILE A 116 5.53 -21.25 -7.18
C ILE A 116 5.13 -22.72 -7.24
N GLN A 117 6.12 -23.61 -7.12
CA GLN A 117 5.89 -25.05 -7.08
C GLN A 117 5.22 -25.48 -5.76
N HIS A 118 4.48 -26.58 -5.77
CA HIS A 118 3.72 -27.06 -4.62
C HIS A 118 4.60 -27.39 -3.38
N ASP A 119 5.83 -27.85 -3.59
CA ASP A 119 6.79 -28.08 -2.50
C ASP A 119 7.25 -26.77 -1.85
N VAL A 120 7.51 -25.74 -2.66
CA VAL A 120 7.84 -24.37 -2.20
C VAL A 120 6.66 -23.77 -1.43
N TYR A 121 5.44 -23.92 -1.93
CA TYR A 121 4.21 -23.51 -1.23
C TYR A 121 4.14 -24.12 0.18
N LYS A 122 4.28 -25.45 0.29
CA LYS A 122 4.26 -26.14 1.60
C LYS A 122 5.38 -25.69 2.52
N ALA A 123 6.58 -25.49 1.97
CA ALA A 123 7.72 -25.00 2.75
C ALA A 123 7.47 -23.59 3.30
N ALA A 124 6.93 -22.68 2.48
CA ALA A 124 6.63 -21.31 2.87
C ALA A 124 5.52 -21.27 3.94
N HIS A 125 4.44 -22.02 3.76
CA HIS A 125 3.39 -22.17 4.78
C HIS A 125 3.95 -22.76 6.08
N HIS A 126 4.78 -23.81 6.02
CA HIS A 126 5.42 -24.39 7.19
C HIS A 126 6.35 -23.39 7.91
N ASN A 127 7.16 -22.63 7.17
CA ASN A 127 8.03 -21.59 7.74
C ASN A 127 7.23 -20.46 8.39
N PHE A 128 5.99 -20.23 7.96
CA PHE A 128 5.09 -19.32 8.64
C PHE A 128 4.57 -19.88 9.97
N THR A 129 4.09 -21.13 9.97
CA THR A 129 3.32 -21.69 11.10
C THR A 129 4.14 -22.48 12.14
N LYS A 130 5.36 -22.93 11.82
CA LYS A 130 6.16 -23.77 12.71
C LYS A 130 6.61 -23.00 13.97
N ALA A 131 6.93 -23.74 15.02
CA ALA A 131 7.55 -23.17 16.22
C ALA A 131 8.85 -22.44 15.87
N GLY A 132 8.97 -21.19 16.30
CA GLY A 132 10.11 -20.32 15.94
C GLY A 132 10.11 -19.88 14.47
N GLY A 133 9.00 -20.07 13.75
CA GLY A 133 8.80 -19.57 12.39
C GLY A 133 8.37 -18.10 12.37
N CYS A 134 8.01 -17.60 11.19
CA CYS A 134 7.69 -16.19 10.96
C CYS A 134 6.62 -15.66 11.94
N ARG A 135 5.51 -16.39 12.16
CA ARG A 135 4.46 -15.96 13.08
C ARG A 135 4.96 -15.77 14.52
N ASP A 136 5.80 -16.68 15.00
CA ASP A 136 6.35 -16.63 16.36
C ASP A 136 7.38 -15.49 16.50
N LEU A 137 8.22 -15.28 15.48
CA LEU A 137 9.19 -14.19 15.45
C LEU A 137 8.49 -12.81 15.43
N ILE A 138 7.42 -12.65 14.64
CA ILE A 138 6.60 -11.42 14.65
C ILE A 138 6.03 -11.17 16.05
N LYS A 139 5.42 -12.20 16.67
CA LYS A 139 4.86 -12.10 18.03
C LYS A 139 5.93 -11.77 19.06
N HIS A 140 7.12 -12.35 18.94
CA HIS A 140 8.24 -12.10 19.82
C HIS A 140 8.72 -10.64 19.73
N CYS A 141 8.93 -10.12 18.52
CA CYS A 141 9.23 -8.71 18.26
C CYS A 141 8.17 -7.79 18.91
N ARG A 142 6.88 -8.04 18.67
CA ARG A 142 5.77 -7.24 19.23
C ARG A 142 5.69 -7.30 20.75
N ALA A 143 6.08 -8.43 21.36
CA ALA A 143 6.13 -8.59 22.81
C ALA A 143 7.31 -7.83 23.43
N LEU A 144 8.49 -7.84 22.79
CA LEU A 144 9.68 -7.13 23.26
C LEU A 144 9.57 -5.60 23.13
N GLY A 145 8.92 -5.13 22.06
CA GLY A 145 8.83 -3.71 21.76
C GLY A 145 7.84 -2.91 22.61
N GLU A 146 7.12 -3.56 23.55
CA GLU A 146 5.87 -3.04 24.12
C GLU A 146 4.94 -2.52 23.02
N ARG A 147 4.27 -3.42 22.26
CA ARG A 147 3.28 -3.11 21.19
C ARG A 147 3.35 -1.65 20.75
N VAL A 148 4.16 -1.33 19.73
CA VAL A 148 4.41 0.07 19.35
C VAL A 148 3.09 0.74 18.97
N GLY A 149 2.48 1.40 19.95
CA GLY A 149 1.30 2.22 19.78
C GLY A 149 1.69 3.57 19.17
N PRO A 150 0.71 4.44 18.87
CA PRO A 150 0.94 5.73 18.21
C PRO A 150 1.90 6.68 18.94
N GLU A 151 2.24 6.38 20.19
CA GLU A 151 3.05 7.20 21.10
C GLU A 151 4.43 6.58 21.38
N ASN A 152 4.73 5.34 20.95
CA ASN A 152 6.00 4.69 21.24
C ASN A 152 7.09 5.20 20.25
N HIS A 153 8.29 5.45 20.75
CA HIS A 153 9.39 6.08 20.00
C HIS A 153 10.28 5.07 19.28
N ASN A 154 10.02 3.76 19.42
CA ASN A 154 10.81 2.68 18.84
C ASN A 154 12.32 2.77 19.16
N THR A 155 12.65 3.16 20.39
CA THR A 155 14.03 3.41 20.85
C THR A 155 14.71 2.19 21.49
N ASN A 156 14.00 1.06 21.63
CA ASN A 156 14.55 -0.15 22.23
C ASN A 156 15.32 -0.96 21.16
N SER A 157 16.65 -0.91 21.21
CA SER A 157 17.53 -1.60 20.25
C SER A 157 17.33 -3.11 20.23
N HIS A 158 17.05 -3.74 21.37
CA HIS A 158 16.83 -5.19 21.44
C HIS A 158 15.51 -5.61 20.81
N ALA A 159 14.46 -4.79 20.96
CA ALA A 159 13.21 -4.99 20.23
C ALA A 159 13.41 -4.83 18.72
N ASN A 160 14.15 -3.79 18.29
CA ASN A 160 14.47 -3.58 16.87
C ASN A 160 15.20 -4.77 16.25
N GLU A 161 16.18 -5.35 16.95
CA GLU A 161 16.89 -6.55 16.49
C GLU A 161 15.93 -7.72 16.24
N ALA A 162 15.04 -8.01 17.19
CA ALA A 162 14.04 -9.08 17.03
C ALA A 162 13.05 -8.80 15.88
N CYS A 163 12.70 -7.53 15.65
CA CYS A 163 11.83 -7.12 14.55
C CYS A 163 12.51 -7.22 13.19
N VAL A 164 13.79 -6.88 13.10
CA VAL A 164 14.61 -7.06 11.89
C VAL A 164 14.78 -8.54 11.58
N GLU A 165 15.03 -9.38 12.58
CA GLU A 165 15.09 -10.83 12.41
C GLU A 165 13.77 -11.38 11.87
N ALA A 166 12.64 -11.01 12.49
CA ALA A 166 11.31 -11.41 12.04
C ALA A 166 11.07 -10.97 10.59
N TYR A 167 11.35 -9.70 10.26
CA TYR A 167 11.21 -9.17 8.91
C TYR A 167 12.02 -9.98 7.89
N GLY A 168 13.33 -10.17 8.16
CA GLY A 168 14.22 -10.89 7.25
C GLY A 168 13.81 -12.36 7.07
N TYR A 169 13.40 -13.03 8.16
CA TYR A 169 12.92 -14.41 8.11
C TYR A 169 11.64 -14.54 7.28
N CYS A 170 10.63 -13.73 7.59
CA CYS A 170 9.36 -13.74 6.89
C CYS A 170 9.53 -13.42 5.40
N PHE A 171 10.32 -12.39 5.07
CA PHE A 171 10.61 -12.04 3.69
C PHE A 171 11.30 -13.20 2.95
N THR A 172 12.35 -13.79 3.53
CA THR A 172 13.13 -14.83 2.87
C THR A 172 12.35 -16.13 2.68
N TYR A 173 11.64 -16.56 3.73
CA TYR A 173 11.10 -17.92 3.80
C TYR A 173 9.60 -18.03 3.57
N VAL A 174 8.86 -16.92 3.53
CA VAL A 174 7.39 -16.92 3.36
C VAL A 174 6.98 -16.24 2.07
N SER A 175 7.50 -15.05 1.75
CA SER A 175 7.05 -14.27 0.58
C SER A 175 8.06 -14.17 -0.57
N GLY A 176 9.37 -14.27 -0.29
CA GLY A 176 10.43 -14.00 -1.25
C GLY A 176 10.59 -15.04 -2.36
N ALA A 177 10.06 -16.26 -2.15
CA ALA A 177 10.13 -17.32 -3.15
C ALA A 177 9.47 -16.93 -4.49
N TYR A 178 8.39 -16.14 -4.46
CA TYR A 178 7.75 -15.61 -5.68
C TYR A 178 8.75 -14.79 -6.50
N ASP A 179 9.44 -13.85 -5.86
CA ASP A 179 10.36 -12.94 -6.53
C ASP A 179 11.61 -13.67 -7.04
N ILE A 180 12.14 -14.60 -6.24
CA ILE A 180 13.40 -15.30 -6.54
C ILE A 180 13.22 -16.40 -7.58
N LEU A 181 12.11 -17.15 -7.53
CA LEU A 181 11.93 -18.38 -8.32
C LEU A 181 11.04 -18.20 -9.55
N SER A 182 10.31 -17.08 -9.64
CA SER A 182 9.44 -16.82 -10.79
C SER A 182 10.02 -15.76 -11.72
N ASN A 183 9.67 -15.86 -13.01
CA ASN A 183 9.93 -14.82 -14.00
C ASN A 183 8.81 -13.75 -14.06
N ARG A 184 8.00 -13.62 -13.00
CA ARG A 184 6.83 -12.73 -12.97
C ARG A 184 7.06 -11.54 -12.06
N SER A 185 6.45 -10.41 -12.40
CA SER A 185 6.45 -9.24 -11.52
C SER A 185 5.62 -9.54 -10.27
N ASP A 186 6.12 -9.11 -9.12
CA ASP A 186 5.35 -9.12 -7.87
C ASP A 186 4.37 -7.94 -7.78
N PHE A 187 4.52 -6.93 -8.64
CA PHE A 187 3.59 -5.81 -8.76
C PHE A 187 2.40 -6.11 -9.69
N ASP A 188 2.53 -7.09 -10.60
CA ASP A 188 1.42 -7.60 -11.43
C ASP A 188 1.79 -9.00 -11.93
N MET A 189 1.06 -10.03 -11.46
CA MET A 189 1.36 -11.41 -11.83
C MET A 189 1.16 -11.71 -13.33
N ALA A 190 0.49 -10.86 -14.11
CA ALA A 190 0.43 -11.00 -15.56
C ALA A 190 1.71 -10.55 -16.26
N HIS A 191 2.51 -9.70 -15.62
CA HIS A 191 3.76 -9.18 -16.20
C HIS A 191 4.92 -10.15 -15.98
N LEU A 192 5.88 -10.12 -16.91
CA LEU A 192 7.14 -10.83 -16.80
C LEU A 192 8.26 -9.86 -16.39
N LYS A 193 9.39 -10.38 -15.93
CA LYS A 193 10.59 -9.60 -15.65
C LYS A 193 11.46 -9.45 -16.91
N PRO A 194 12.03 -8.27 -17.20
CA PRO A 194 11.89 -7.01 -16.46
C PRO A 194 10.51 -6.37 -16.64
N ASP A 195 9.90 -5.92 -15.55
CA ASP A 195 8.54 -5.36 -15.58
C ASP A 195 8.59 -3.92 -16.12
N PRO A 196 7.88 -3.59 -17.22
CA PRO A 196 7.80 -2.21 -17.69
C PRO A 196 7.04 -1.29 -16.72
N GLY A 197 6.29 -1.86 -15.77
CA GLY A 197 5.44 -1.13 -14.83
C GLY A 197 4.25 -0.44 -15.51
N PRO A 198 3.40 0.23 -14.73
CA PRO A 198 2.37 1.09 -15.31
C PRO A 198 3.00 2.31 -16.01
N PRO A 199 2.39 2.88 -17.06
CA PRO A 199 2.95 3.99 -17.85
C PRO A 199 3.46 5.22 -17.07
N LEU A 200 2.96 5.43 -15.83
CA LEU A 200 3.36 6.51 -14.93
C LEU A 200 4.73 6.30 -14.27
N SER A 201 5.37 5.13 -14.43
CA SER A 201 6.71 4.84 -13.89
C SER A 201 7.81 5.76 -14.44
N ASN A 202 7.51 6.54 -15.48
CA ASN A 202 8.49 7.29 -16.27
C ASN A 202 8.44 8.80 -16.00
N ALA A 203 7.85 9.21 -14.87
CA ALA A 203 7.77 10.61 -14.43
C ALA A 203 9.10 11.19 -13.94
N ILE A 204 10.11 10.34 -13.65
CA ILE A 204 11.40 10.78 -13.09
C ILE A 204 12.13 11.73 -14.06
N GLY A 205 12.12 11.44 -15.36
CA GLY A 205 12.73 12.33 -16.36
C GLY A 205 12.01 13.69 -16.47
N TYR A 206 10.68 13.71 -16.30
CA TYR A 206 9.90 14.95 -16.30
C TYR A 206 10.29 15.85 -15.11
N PHE A 207 10.31 15.30 -13.90
CA PHE A 207 10.67 16.05 -12.68
C PHE A 207 12.14 16.47 -12.62
N ASN A 208 13.02 15.86 -13.43
CA ASN A 208 14.42 16.25 -13.56
C ASN A 208 14.70 17.14 -14.77
N SER A 209 13.67 17.62 -15.48
CA SER A 209 13.88 18.63 -16.52
C SER A 209 14.10 20.01 -15.88
N GLY A 210 15.03 20.79 -16.44
CA GLY A 210 15.37 22.12 -15.93
C GLY A 210 14.15 23.04 -15.78
N PRO A 211 13.28 23.18 -16.79
CA PRO A 211 12.07 24.00 -16.68
C PRO A 211 11.13 23.56 -15.54
N VAL A 212 10.93 22.25 -15.36
CA VAL A 212 10.05 21.74 -14.29
C VAL A 212 10.65 22.00 -12.90
N GLN A 213 11.97 21.86 -12.73
CA GLN A 213 12.62 22.18 -11.45
C GLN A 213 12.57 23.68 -11.13
N GLU A 214 12.76 24.54 -12.15
CA GLU A 214 12.65 25.99 -12.03
C GLU A 214 11.23 26.41 -11.64
N ASP A 215 10.20 25.88 -12.33
CA ASP A 215 8.79 26.17 -12.05
C ASP A 215 8.36 25.71 -10.65
N LEU A 216 8.87 24.56 -10.18
CA LEU A 216 8.61 24.05 -8.83
C LEU A 216 9.47 24.72 -7.74
N GLY A 217 10.49 25.50 -8.13
CA GLY A 217 11.42 26.16 -7.20
C GLY A 217 12.28 25.19 -6.38
N VAL A 218 12.56 23.99 -6.91
CA VAL A 218 13.32 22.96 -6.18
C VAL A 218 14.82 23.02 -6.52
N PRO A 219 15.72 23.04 -5.52
CA PRO A 219 17.16 23.15 -5.77
C PRO A 219 17.87 21.79 -5.93
N VAL A 220 17.12 20.68 -6.05
CA VAL A 220 17.64 19.32 -6.00
C VAL A 220 17.03 18.42 -7.08
N ASN A 221 17.77 17.40 -7.49
CA ASN A 221 17.28 16.37 -8.40
C ASN A 221 16.23 15.48 -7.72
N PHE A 222 15.21 15.13 -8.49
CA PHE A 222 14.15 14.24 -8.06
C PHE A 222 14.61 12.78 -8.16
N THR A 223 14.41 12.02 -7.08
CA THR A 223 14.55 10.56 -7.07
C THR A 223 13.22 9.96 -6.66
N GLY A 224 12.78 8.90 -7.34
CA GLY A 224 11.47 8.30 -7.07
C GLY A 224 11.39 7.58 -5.72
N VAL A 225 12.54 7.08 -5.24
CA VAL A 225 12.67 6.41 -3.93
C VAL A 225 14.00 6.81 -3.32
N SER A 226 14.00 7.15 -2.02
CA SER A 226 15.22 7.37 -1.26
C SER A 226 15.72 6.06 -0.65
N GLN A 227 16.79 5.50 -1.21
CA GLN A 227 17.38 4.26 -0.70
C GLN A 227 17.82 4.37 0.77
N VAL A 228 18.29 5.54 1.19
CA VAL A 228 18.66 5.79 2.58
C VAL A 228 17.46 5.64 3.51
N ILE A 229 16.30 6.18 3.15
CA ILE A 229 15.07 6.05 3.94
C ILE A 229 14.57 4.60 3.92
N THR A 230 14.59 3.94 2.76
CA THR A 230 14.25 2.52 2.65
C THR A 230 15.11 1.66 3.58
N MET A 231 16.43 1.86 3.58
CA MET A 231 17.35 1.13 4.47
C MET A 231 17.10 1.45 5.94
N ASN A 232 16.80 2.70 6.29
CA ASN A 232 16.50 3.08 7.67
C ASN A 232 15.24 2.39 8.21
N PHE A 233 14.17 2.28 7.41
CA PHE A 233 12.96 1.55 7.79
C PHE A 233 13.19 0.03 7.86
N ALA A 234 14.00 -0.52 6.96
CA ALA A 234 14.38 -1.94 7.00
C ALA A 234 15.22 -2.26 8.25
N ALA A 235 16.12 -1.36 8.65
CA ALA A 235 17.00 -1.51 9.81
C ALA A 235 16.27 -1.46 11.16
N THR A 236 15.00 -1.06 11.19
CA THR A 236 14.14 -1.10 12.37
C THR A 236 13.08 -2.21 12.30
N GLY A 237 13.01 -2.93 11.16
CA GLY A 237 11.97 -3.93 10.91
C GLY A 237 10.55 -3.33 10.92
N ASP A 238 10.40 -2.05 10.57
CA ASP A 238 9.23 -1.18 10.83
C ASP A 238 7.85 -1.79 10.56
N THR A 239 7.74 -2.68 9.56
CA THR A 239 6.49 -3.37 9.21
C THR A 239 6.00 -4.37 10.27
N VAL A 240 6.90 -4.86 11.14
CA VAL A 240 6.64 -5.91 12.12
C VAL A 240 6.12 -5.37 13.46
N PRO A 241 6.74 -4.35 14.10
CA PRO A 241 6.32 -3.88 15.42
C PRO A 241 4.97 -3.15 15.39
N PHE A 242 4.58 -2.57 14.25
CA PHE A 242 3.31 -1.85 14.14
C PHE A 242 2.11 -2.81 14.20
N ALA A 243 1.17 -2.51 15.10
CA ALA A 243 -0.06 -3.25 15.33
C ALA A 243 -1.21 -2.64 14.52
N GLY A 244 -1.15 -2.80 13.19
CA GLY A 244 -2.07 -2.14 12.27
C GLY A 244 -3.52 -2.63 12.38
N LEU A 245 -3.73 -3.88 12.80
CA LEU A 245 -5.08 -4.40 13.03
C LEU A 245 -5.81 -3.61 14.14
N GLU A 246 -5.20 -3.46 15.31
CA GLU A 246 -5.78 -2.71 16.42
C GLU A 246 -5.90 -1.21 16.11
N ALA A 247 -4.96 -0.64 15.36
CA ALA A 247 -5.04 0.73 14.90
C ALA A 247 -6.27 0.96 13.98
N MET A 248 -6.58 0.02 13.08
CA MET A 248 -7.78 0.07 12.25
C MET A 248 -9.07 -0.01 13.04
N GLN A 249 -9.12 -0.88 14.06
CA GLN A 249 -10.27 -0.97 14.96
C GLN A 249 -10.52 0.37 15.67
N THR A 250 -9.45 0.99 16.18
CA THR A 250 -9.53 2.32 16.83
C THR A 250 -10.04 3.40 15.87
N ILE A 251 -9.59 3.38 14.61
CA ILE A 251 -10.03 4.33 13.57
C ILE A 251 -11.53 4.16 13.29
N LEU A 252 -11.99 2.91 13.13
CA LEU A 252 -13.39 2.59 12.88
C LEU A 252 -14.30 2.98 14.05
N ASP A 253 -13.91 2.67 15.29
CA ASP A 253 -14.68 3.04 16.49
C ASP A 253 -14.70 4.54 16.75
N ALA A 254 -13.72 5.30 16.23
CA ALA A 254 -13.74 6.76 16.22
C ALA A 254 -14.69 7.34 15.15
N GLY A 255 -15.39 6.50 14.39
CA GLY A 255 -16.35 6.90 13.35
C GLY A 255 -15.71 7.32 12.03
N VAL A 256 -14.39 7.14 11.87
CA VAL A 256 -13.69 7.44 10.62
C VAL A 256 -13.98 6.35 9.59
N LYS A 257 -14.29 6.75 8.36
CA LYS A 257 -14.57 5.79 7.27
C LYS A 257 -13.29 5.11 6.82
N VAL A 258 -13.38 3.80 6.54
CA VAL A 258 -12.26 3.02 6.04
C VAL A 258 -12.60 2.39 4.68
N ALA A 259 -11.75 2.62 3.69
CA ALA A 259 -11.91 2.09 2.33
C ALA A 259 -10.64 1.34 1.88
N LEU A 260 -10.75 0.02 1.82
CA LEU A 260 -9.70 -0.89 1.38
C LEU A 260 -9.94 -1.26 -0.08
N VAL A 261 -9.04 -0.91 -1.01
CA VAL A 261 -9.20 -1.19 -2.45
C VAL A 261 -8.01 -1.99 -2.96
N TYR A 262 -8.20 -3.19 -3.48
CA TYR A 262 -7.07 -4.07 -3.83
C TYR A 262 -7.20 -4.59 -5.25
N GLY A 263 -6.20 -4.30 -6.09
CA GLY A 263 -6.02 -4.98 -7.37
C GLY A 263 -5.77 -6.48 -7.17
N ASP A 264 -6.49 -7.31 -7.92
CA ASP A 264 -6.51 -8.76 -7.82
C ASP A 264 -5.29 -9.49 -8.43
N ARG A 265 -4.41 -8.79 -9.16
CA ARG A 265 -3.17 -9.33 -9.75
C ARG A 265 -1.91 -8.97 -8.96
N ASP A 266 -2.06 -8.20 -7.88
CA ASP A 266 -0.94 -7.74 -7.07
C ASP A 266 -0.46 -8.80 -6.07
N TYR A 267 0.79 -9.23 -6.19
CA TYR A 267 1.41 -10.13 -5.21
C TYR A 267 2.06 -9.38 -4.05
N ARG A 268 2.49 -8.12 -4.21
CA ARG A 268 3.15 -7.37 -3.13
C ARG A 268 2.23 -7.15 -1.94
N THR A 269 0.96 -6.87 -2.20
CA THR A 269 -0.09 -6.78 -1.17
C THR A 269 -1.34 -7.53 -1.63
N PRO A 270 -1.35 -8.88 -1.52
CA PRO A 270 -2.43 -9.69 -2.07
C PRO A 270 -3.79 -9.30 -1.54
N TRP A 271 -4.77 -9.16 -2.43
CA TRP A 271 -6.15 -8.85 -2.05
C TRP A 271 -6.74 -9.90 -1.09
N THR A 272 -6.33 -11.16 -1.20
CA THR A 272 -6.75 -12.24 -0.29
C THR A 272 -6.26 -11.99 1.14
N SER A 273 -5.02 -11.53 1.31
CA SER A 273 -4.49 -11.14 2.62
C SER A 273 -5.27 -9.97 3.23
N ALA A 274 -5.65 -9.01 2.38
CA ALA A 274 -6.40 -7.83 2.76
C ALA A 274 -7.87 -8.13 3.10
N GLU A 275 -8.50 -9.04 2.35
CA GLU A 275 -9.83 -9.56 2.67
C GLU A 275 -9.80 -10.20 4.07
N LYS A 276 -8.80 -11.03 4.33
CA LYS A 276 -8.70 -11.78 5.58
C LYS A 276 -8.48 -10.88 6.78
N ILE A 277 -7.61 -9.88 6.68
CA ILE A 277 -7.44 -8.90 7.76
C ILE A 277 -8.68 -8.01 7.92
N SER A 278 -9.37 -7.63 6.84
CA SER A 278 -10.61 -6.84 6.93
C SER A 278 -11.71 -7.56 7.73
N LEU A 279 -11.83 -8.87 7.57
CA LEU A 279 -12.78 -9.71 8.33
C LEU A 279 -12.36 -9.91 9.79
N ALA A 280 -11.08 -9.71 10.11
CA ALA A 280 -10.50 -9.86 11.45
C ALA A 280 -10.60 -8.59 12.30
N PHE A 281 -10.98 -7.43 11.72
CA PHE A 281 -11.24 -6.23 12.52
C PHE A 281 -12.42 -6.46 13.47
N ASP A 282 -12.24 -6.05 14.71
CA ASP A 282 -13.22 -6.13 15.79
C ASP A 282 -13.58 -4.71 16.21
N TRP A 283 -14.77 -4.28 15.81
CA TRP A 283 -15.32 -2.93 15.95
C TRP A 283 -16.84 -3.05 15.99
N SER A 284 -17.52 -1.97 16.35
CA SER A 284 -18.99 -1.99 16.57
C SER A 284 -19.84 -2.59 15.43
N GLY A 285 -19.43 -2.47 14.16
CA GLY A 285 -20.12 -3.03 12.99
C GLY A 285 -19.50 -4.31 12.40
N ALA A 286 -18.60 -4.97 13.14
CA ALA A 286 -17.82 -6.07 12.60
C ALA A 286 -18.65 -7.30 12.21
N ASP A 287 -19.67 -7.65 13.00
CA ASP A 287 -20.55 -8.79 12.70
C ASP A 287 -21.38 -8.55 11.44
N ASP A 288 -21.92 -7.35 11.28
CA ASP A 288 -22.68 -6.98 10.08
C ASP A 288 -21.79 -6.92 8.84
N PHE A 289 -20.56 -6.40 8.96
CA PHE A 289 -19.56 -6.46 7.89
C PHE A 289 -19.22 -7.90 7.48
N ARG A 290 -19.06 -8.81 8.46
CA ARG A 290 -18.84 -10.25 8.20
C ARG A 290 -20.05 -10.93 7.55
N ASN A 291 -21.26 -10.47 7.84
CA ASN A 291 -22.50 -10.97 7.25
C ASN A 291 -22.81 -10.36 5.87
N ALA A 292 -22.27 -9.19 5.54
CA ALA A 292 -22.45 -8.54 4.25
C ALA A 292 -21.93 -9.38 3.07
N GLY A 293 -22.62 -9.28 1.93
CA GLY A 293 -22.24 -9.95 0.69
C GLY A 293 -21.37 -9.09 -0.22
N TYR A 294 -20.76 -9.71 -1.24
CA TYR A 294 -20.04 -9.01 -2.29
C TYR A 294 -20.97 -8.53 -3.40
N GLU A 295 -21.01 -7.22 -3.60
CA GLU A 295 -21.78 -6.55 -4.65
C GLU A 295 -20.86 -5.97 -5.72
N PHE A 296 -21.31 -5.87 -6.98
CA PHE A 296 -20.49 -5.27 -8.02
C PHE A 296 -20.29 -3.77 -7.81
N VAL A 297 -19.05 -3.32 -7.98
CA VAL A 297 -18.74 -1.89 -8.10
C VAL A 297 -19.03 -1.47 -9.53
N HIS A 298 -20.17 -0.82 -9.73
CA HIS A 298 -20.54 -0.28 -11.04
C HIS A 298 -19.65 0.90 -11.37
N THR A 299 -18.67 0.69 -12.24
CA THR A 299 -17.83 1.77 -12.73
C THR A 299 -18.66 2.62 -13.67
N ASN A 300 -19.24 2.04 -14.73
CA ASN A 300 -20.13 2.76 -15.65
C ASN A 300 -21.31 1.87 -16.06
N ALA A 301 -22.08 2.28 -17.07
CA ALA A 301 -23.30 1.56 -17.49
C ALA A 301 -23.05 0.12 -17.95
N SER A 302 -21.82 -0.20 -18.39
CA SER A 302 -21.47 -1.50 -18.98
C SER A 302 -20.32 -2.21 -18.29
N TYR A 303 -19.65 -1.57 -17.33
CA TYR A 303 -18.43 -2.10 -16.71
C TYR A 303 -18.51 -2.10 -15.19
N ASN A 304 -18.21 -3.26 -14.61
CA ASN A 304 -18.01 -3.45 -13.19
C ASN A 304 -16.51 -3.58 -12.93
N GLY A 305 -15.92 -2.61 -12.24
CA GLY A 305 -14.48 -2.58 -12.00
C GLY A 305 -14.00 -3.50 -10.88
N GLY A 306 -14.92 -4.08 -10.11
CA GLY A 306 -14.61 -4.91 -8.97
C GLY A 306 -15.86 -5.37 -8.24
N VAL A 307 -15.66 -5.94 -7.07
CA VAL A 307 -16.72 -6.26 -6.10
C VAL A 307 -16.36 -5.71 -4.73
N VAL A 308 -17.37 -5.23 -4.01
CA VAL A 308 -17.23 -4.61 -2.70
C VAL A 308 -18.08 -5.35 -1.67
N ARG A 309 -17.48 -5.57 -0.50
CA ARG A 309 -18.16 -5.85 0.75
C ARG A 309 -18.15 -4.58 1.57
N GLN A 310 -19.30 -4.09 1.98
CA GLN A 310 -19.43 -2.85 2.74
C GLN A 310 -20.49 -2.97 3.81
N TYR A 311 -20.17 -2.45 4.99
CA TYR A 311 -21.15 -2.16 6.03
C TYR A 311 -20.87 -0.78 6.60
N GLY A 312 -21.85 0.12 6.48
CA GLY A 312 -21.74 1.51 6.88
C GLY A 312 -20.44 2.16 6.41
N ASN A 313 -19.62 2.56 7.39
CA ASN A 313 -18.36 3.29 7.20
C ASN A 313 -17.18 2.42 6.75
N PHE A 314 -17.32 1.09 6.68
CA PHE A 314 -16.22 0.20 6.31
C PHE A 314 -16.49 -0.53 5.00
N SER A 315 -15.54 -0.47 4.06
CA SER A 315 -15.59 -1.18 2.79
C SER A 315 -14.28 -1.89 2.45
N PHE A 316 -14.41 -3.09 1.91
CA PHE A 316 -13.34 -3.86 1.25
C PHE A 316 -13.73 -4.13 -0.19
N THR A 317 -12.88 -3.70 -1.13
CA THR A 317 -13.07 -3.85 -2.57
C THR A 317 -11.95 -4.69 -3.16
N ARG A 318 -12.33 -5.79 -3.81
CA ARG A 318 -11.46 -6.47 -4.78
C ARG A 318 -11.70 -5.86 -6.15
N MET A 319 -10.67 -5.31 -6.74
CA MET A 319 -10.69 -4.63 -8.03
C MET A 319 -10.11 -5.54 -9.11
N PHE A 320 -10.88 -5.77 -10.16
CA PHE A 320 -10.57 -6.80 -11.16
C PHE A 320 -9.41 -6.43 -12.08
N GLN A 321 -8.66 -7.39 -12.62
CA GLN A 321 -7.67 -7.12 -13.67
C GLN A 321 -6.70 -5.96 -13.34
N ALA A 322 -6.26 -5.85 -12.09
CA ALA A 322 -5.42 -4.73 -11.66
C ALA A 322 -4.25 -5.20 -10.79
N GLY A 323 -3.04 -4.73 -11.09
CA GLY A 323 -1.86 -4.92 -10.26
C GLY A 323 -1.75 -3.87 -9.13
N HIS A 324 -0.55 -3.75 -8.58
CA HIS A 324 -0.23 -2.96 -7.39
C HIS A 324 -0.51 -1.46 -7.55
N GLY A 325 -0.29 -0.94 -8.76
CA GLY A 325 -0.68 0.42 -9.15
C GLY A 325 -2.13 0.49 -9.59
N ALA A 326 -3.07 0.08 -8.73
CA ALA A 326 -4.51 0.00 -8.99
C ALA A 326 -5.07 1.12 -9.90
N ALA A 327 -4.79 2.37 -9.54
CA ALA A 327 -5.27 3.55 -10.27
C ALA A 327 -4.72 3.66 -11.70
N SER A 328 -3.58 3.05 -12.01
CA SER A 328 -3.03 3.01 -13.37
C SER A 328 -3.74 1.98 -14.26
N TYR A 329 -4.22 0.88 -13.68
CA TYR A 329 -4.99 -0.14 -14.40
C TYR A 329 -6.44 0.25 -14.58
N GLN A 330 -7.06 0.81 -13.53
CA GLN A 330 -8.47 1.21 -13.52
C GLN A 330 -8.68 2.61 -12.93
N PRO A 331 -8.23 3.68 -13.62
CA PRO A 331 -8.35 5.04 -13.11
C PRO A 331 -9.81 5.46 -12.86
N GLU A 332 -10.73 5.09 -13.76
CA GLU A 332 -12.15 5.42 -13.62
C GLU A 332 -12.80 4.75 -12.39
N THR A 333 -12.46 3.50 -12.12
CA THR A 333 -13.00 2.75 -10.97
C THR A 333 -12.47 3.34 -9.66
N VAL A 334 -11.16 3.54 -9.55
CA VAL A 334 -10.55 4.07 -8.32
C VAL A 334 -11.09 5.46 -7.98
N ILE A 335 -11.18 6.37 -8.96
CA ILE A 335 -11.70 7.72 -8.69
C ILE A 335 -13.19 7.71 -8.33
N LYS A 336 -13.98 6.76 -8.85
CA LYS A 336 -15.38 6.59 -8.47
C LYS A 336 -15.52 6.08 -7.05
N ILE A 337 -14.74 5.07 -6.65
CA ILE A 337 -14.70 4.59 -5.27
C ILE A 337 -14.32 5.75 -4.33
N PHE A 338 -13.21 6.43 -4.62
CA PHE A 338 -12.75 7.59 -3.85
C PHE A 338 -13.87 8.63 -3.66
N ASN A 339 -14.48 9.08 -4.76
CA ASN A 339 -15.54 10.09 -4.73
C ASN A 339 -16.78 9.61 -3.95
N ARG A 340 -17.16 8.33 -4.05
CA ARG A 340 -18.30 7.76 -3.31
C ARG A 340 -18.04 7.78 -1.81
N VAL A 341 -16.86 7.33 -1.38
CA VAL A 341 -16.50 7.25 0.04
C VAL A 341 -16.47 8.63 0.69
N ILE A 342 -15.77 9.61 0.08
CA ILE A 342 -15.68 10.96 0.67
C ILE A 342 -17.01 11.73 0.64
N ALA A 343 -17.90 11.35 -0.27
CA ALA A 343 -19.25 11.91 -0.40
C ALA A 343 -20.30 11.20 0.46
N ASN A 344 -19.90 10.22 1.31
CA ASN A 344 -20.81 9.44 2.14
C ASN A 344 -21.86 8.66 1.31
N LEU A 345 -21.41 7.95 0.27
CA LEU A 345 -22.26 7.12 -0.59
C LEU A 345 -21.77 5.68 -0.58
N ASP A 346 -22.67 4.73 -0.84
CA ASP A 346 -22.29 3.34 -1.05
C ASP A 346 -21.30 3.19 -2.21
N VAL A 347 -20.33 2.30 -2.02
CA VAL A 347 -19.24 2.08 -2.97
C VAL A 347 -19.75 1.38 -4.23
N ALA A 348 -20.78 0.53 -4.13
CA ALA A 348 -21.27 -0.28 -5.24
C ALA A 348 -21.90 0.57 -6.36
N THR A 349 -22.84 1.44 -6.00
CA THR A 349 -23.78 2.10 -6.94
C THR A 349 -23.77 3.64 -6.85
N ARG A 350 -23.38 4.22 -5.70
CA ARG A 350 -23.56 5.63 -5.29
C ARG A 350 -25.02 6.02 -4.93
N THR A 351 -25.97 5.10 -5.00
CA THR A 351 -27.40 5.45 -4.88
C THR A 351 -27.90 5.56 -3.45
N VAL A 352 -27.16 5.01 -2.48
CA VAL A 352 -27.50 5.00 -1.06
C VAL A 352 -26.54 5.91 -0.32
N ALA A 353 -27.09 6.87 0.43
CA ALA A 353 -26.30 7.70 1.34
C ALA A 353 -25.95 6.90 2.60
N ILE A 354 -24.68 6.98 3.01
CA ILE A 354 -24.17 6.41 4.26
C ILE A 354 -24.26 7.50 5.32
N ASN A 355 -25.19 7.37 6.26
CA ASN A 355 -25.33 8.31 7.37
C ASN A 355 -25.53 7.55 8.68
N SER A 356 -25.44 8.25 9.81
CA SER A 356 -25.58 7.65 11.15
C SER A 356 -26.94 6.98 11.43
N SER A 357 -27.93 7.13 10.55
CA SER A 357 -29.25 6.50 10.66
C SER A 357 -29.54 5.44 9.59
N SER A 358 -28.59 5.14 8.69
CA SER A 358 -28.71 4.12 7.65
C SER A 358 -27.59 3.09 7.78
N GLU A 359 -27.95 1.90 8.27
CA GLU A 359 -27.08 0.73 8.28
C GLU A 359 -27.05 0.11 6.88
N TYR A 360 -26.40 0.78 5.92
CA TYR A 360 -26.19 0.21 4.60
C TYR A 360 -25.32 -1.04 4.73
N THR A 361 -25.78 -2.13 4.13
CA THR A 361 -25.05 -3.39 4.00
C THR A 361 -25.07 -3.82 2.53
N SER A 362 -23.92 -4.18 1.99
CA SER A 362 -23.83 -4.70 0.62
C SER A 362 -24.42 -6.11 0.55
N SER A 363 -24.97 -6.44 -0.61
CA SER A 363 -25.65 -7.72 -0.84
C SER A 363 -24.89 -8.60 -1.83
N GLY A 364 -25.16 -9.91 -1.83
CA GLY A 364 -24.56 -10.86 -2.77
C GLY A 364 -23.84 -12.03 -2.10
N PRO A 365 -22.98 -12.76 -2.83
CA PRO A 365 -22.27 -13.93 -2.30
C PRO A 365 -21.33 -13.58 -1.15
N SER A 366 -21.12 -14.52 -0.23
CA SER A 366 -20.19 -14.33 0.89
C SER A 366 -18.71 -14.34 0.48
N SER A 367 -18.38 -14.85 -0.71
CA SER A 367 -17.03 -14.91 -1.25
C SER A 367 -16.96 -14.31 -2.64
N SER A 368 -15.94 -13.48 -2.87
CA SER A 368 -15.64 -12.92 -4.19
C SER A 368 -14.82 -13.87 -5.08
N PHE A 369 -14.24 -14.94 -4.52
CA PHE A 369 -13.19 -15.74 -5.17
C PHE A 369 -13.61 -16.27 -6.55
N TYR A 370 -14.85 -16.73 -6.69
CA TYR A 370 -15.38 -17.35 -7.91
C TYR A 370 -16.41 -16.48 -8.66
N MET A 371 -16.48 -15.18 -8.38
CA MET A 371 -17.53 -14.32 -8.95
C MET A 371 -17.35 -14.04 -10.45
N ILE A 372 -16.13 -14.12 -10.98
CA ILE A 372 -15.85 -13.97 -12.41
C ILE A 372 -14.81 -15.02 -12.86
N ASP A 373 -14.87 -15.42 -14.14
CA ASP A 373 -13.85 -16.24 -14.80
C ASP A 373 -12.69 -15.33 -15.23
N GLU A 374 -11.64 -15.27 -14.41
CA GLU A 374 -10.51 -14.38 -14.66
C GLU A 374 -9.44 -15.04 -15.52
N LYS A 375 -9.08 -14.36 -16.60
CA LYS A 375 -7.93 -14.73 -17.41
C LYS A 375 -6.88 -13.64 -17.28
N LEU A 376 -5.62 -14.05 -17.14
CA LEU A 376 -4.51 -13.11 -17.15
C LEU A 376 -4.40 -12.51 -18.55
N PRO A 377 -4.23 -11.19 -18.66
CA PRO A 377 -3.89 -10.59 -19.94
C PRO A 377 -2.47 -11.03 -20.37
N PRO A 378 -2.15 -10.93 -21.67
CA PRO A 378 -0.78 -11.16 -22.12
C PRO A 378 0.18 -10.16 -21.46
N PRO A 379 1.44 -10.54 -21.19
CA PRO A 379 2.44 -9.62 -20.68
C PRO A 379 2.61 -8.41 -21.63
N PRO A 380 2.77 -7.19 -21.11
CA PRO A 380 3.08 -6.03 -21.93
C PRO A 380 4.46 -6.18 -22.61
N PRO A 381 4.77 -5.46 -23.70
CA PRO A 381 6.11 -5.46 -24.27
C PRO A 381 7.14 -4.89 -23.28
N VAL A 382 8.39 -5.36 -23.36
CA VAL A 382 9.50 -4.82 -22.56
C VAL A 382 9.69 -3.33 -22.85
N GLN A 383 9.84 -2.52 -21.79
CA GLN A 383 10.14 -1.10 -21.90
C GLN A 383 11.33 -0.73 -21.01
N CYS A 384 12.51 -0.63 -21.63
CA CYS A 384 13.74 -0.22 -20.96
C CYS A 384 13.82 1.31 -20.86
N TYR A 385 13.24 1.86 -19.80
CA TYR A 385 13.30 3.29 -19.47
C TYR A 385 14.61 3.62 -18.72
N VAL A 386 15.49 4.37 -19.37
CA VAL A 386 16.88 4.57 -18.92
C VAL A 386 17.02 5.47 -17.70
N TRP A 387 15.97 6.26 -17.38
CA TRP A 387 15.98 7.19 -16.25
C TRP A 387 15.38 6.57 -14.97
N ASN A 388 15.20 5.25 -14.93
CA ASN A 388 14.87 4.57 -13.67
C ASN A 388 16.07 4.67 -12.70
N SER A 389 15.95 5.54 -11.70
CA SER A 389 17.06 5.93 -10.81
C SER A 389 17.50 4.85 -9.81
N ASN A 390 16.73 3.77 -9.63
CA ASN A 390 16.96 2.81 -8.55
C ASN A 390 17.78 1.60 -9.00
N ASN A 391 17.38 0.99 -10.12
CA ASN A 391 18.12 -0.08 -10.77
C ASN A 391 17.63 -0.23 -12.22
N ILE A 392 18.51 0.05 -13.18
CA ILE A 392 18.17 -0.04 -14.61
C ILE A 392 17.96 -1.50 -15.04
N ALA A 393 18.56 -2.47 -14.34
CA ALA A 393 18.36 -3.90 -14.59
C ALA A 393 16.93 -4.37 -14.28
N ASP A 394 16.16 -3.63 -13.49
CA ASP A 394 14.76 -3.97 -13.21
C ASP A 394 13.83 -3.64 -14.41
N ARG A 395 14.29 -2.82 -15.37
CA ARG A 395 13.51 -2.32 -16.52
C ARG A 395 14.05 -2.79 -17.87
N CYS A 396 15.31 -3.18 -17.91
CA CYS A 396 16.03 -3.50 -19.13
C CYS A 396 16.40 -4.97 -19.14
N THR A 397 16.31 -5.58 -20.31
CA THR A 397 16.87 -6.93 -20.52
C THR A 397 18.39 -6.90 -20.41
N ASP A 398 19.02 -8.05 -20.18
CA ASP A 398 20.48 -8.16 -20.09
C ASP A 398 21.15 -7.62 -21.37
N GLU A 399 20.58 -7.89 -22.54
CA GLU A 399 21.07 -7.39 -23.83
C GLU A 399 20.95 -5.86 -23.94
N GLN A 400 19.82 -5.29 -23.51
CA GLN A 400 19.65 -3.83 -23.49
C GLN A 400 20.59 -3.16 -22.49
N TYR A 401 20.78 -3.77 -21.32
CA TYR A 401 21.70 -3.29 -20.30
C TYR A 401 23.16 -3.33 -20.79
N ALA A 402 23.58 -4.44 -21.43
CA ALA A 402 24.90 -4.56 -22.03
C ALA A 402 25.13 -3.49 -23.12
N ALA A 403 24.14 -3.28 -24.00
CA ALA A 403 24.22 -2.26 -25.04
C ALA A 403 24.27 -0.82 -24.49
N LEU A 404 23.62 -0.56 -23.35
CA LEU A 404 23.76 0.71 -22.64
C LEU A 404 25.16 0.88 -22.06
N ALA A 405 25.72 -0.19 -21.47
CA ALA A 405 27.02 -0.17 -20.82
C ALA A 405 28.19 0.00 -21.82
N ASP A 406 28.09 -0.60 -23.01
CA ASP A 406 29.12 -0.50 -24.06
C ASP A 406 28.92 0.67 -25.03
N GLY A 407 27.82 1.42 -24.89
CA GLY A 407 27.48 2.60 -25.70
C GLY A 407 26.92 2.29 -27.09
N THR A 408 26.52 1.04 -27.36
CA THR A 408 25.92 0.62 -28.64
C THR A 408 24.40 0.79 -28.71
N ALA A 409 23.74 1.02 -27.56
CA ALA A 409 22.30 1.20 -27.49
C ALA A 409 21.82 2.45 -28.24
N VAL A 410 20.70 2.32 -28.95
CA VAL A 410 19.97 3.47 -29.49
C VAL A 410 18.88 3.85 -28.48
N VAL A 411 18.94 5.06 -27.94
CA VAL A 411 17.97 5.59 -26.98
C VAL A 411 17.12 6.67 -27.65
N LYS A 412 15.79 6.57 -27.52
CA LYS A 412 14.83 7.57 -27.97
C LYS A 412 13.82 7.84 -26.87
N ASP A 413 13.57 9.12 -26.57
CA ASP A 413 12.61 9.55 -25.55
C ASP A 413 12.82 8.86 -24.19
N LEU A 414 14.10 8.65 -23.82
CA LEU A 414 14.55 7.91 -22.62
C LEU A 414 14.27 6.39 -22.63
N TYR A 415 13.94 5.79 -23.78
CA TYR A 415 13.80 4.33 -23.92
C TYR A 415 14.88 3.76 -24.83
N VAL A 416 15.41 2.59 -24.47
CA VAL A 416 16.25 1.80 -25.39
C VAL A 416 15.37 1.21 -26.50
N VAL A 417 15.59 1.66 -27.73
CA VAL A 417 14.90 1.16 -28.93
C VAL A 417 15.75 0.17 -29.74
N LYS A 418 17.07 0.12 -29.50
CA LYS A 418 17.95 -0.95 -30.01
C LYS A 418 19.02 -1.30 -28.97
N PRO A 419 19.26 -2.59 -28.68
CA PRO A 419 18.52 -3.75 -29.18
C PRO A 419 17.05 -3.76 -28.69
N GLU A 420 16.19 -4.48 -29.42
CA GLU A 420 14.80 -4.69 -28.99
C GLU A 420 14.77 -5.56 -27.74
N GLY A 421 13.95 -5.20 -26.75
CA GLY A 421 13.82 -5.97 -25.52
C GLY A 421 12.90 -7.16 -25.73
N VAL A 422 13.41 -8.36 -25.45
CA VAL A 422 12.63 -9.61 -25.49
C VAL A 422 12.69 -10.26 -24.11
N TYR A 423 11.56 -10.74 -23.60
CA TYR A 423 11.56 -11.44 -22.31
C TYR A 423 12.45 -12.68 -22.35
N PRO A 424 13.28 -12.92 -21.31
CA PRO A 424 14.06 -14.14 -21.20
C PRO A 424 13.17 -15.38 -21.26
N GLY A 425 13.55 -16.37 -22.07
CA GLY A 425 12.81 -17.63 -22.21
C GLY A 425 11.54 -17.59 -23.07
N VAL A 426 11.21 -16.45 -23.68
CA VAL A 426 10.09 -16.29 -24.63
C VAL A 426 10.59 -16.27 -26.10
N GLY A 427 11.88 -16.51 -26.31
CA GLY A 427 12.52 -16.46 -27.63
C GLY A 427 12.15 -17.64 -28.54
N GLY A 428 11.33 -17.35 -29.55
CA GLY A 428 11.33 -17.95 -30.89
C GLY A 428 11.00 -19.44 -31.00
N ALA A 429 9.74 -19.74 -31.34
CA ALA A 429 9.41 -20.96 -32.09
C ALA A 429 9.94 -20.87 -33.53
#